data_AF-A0A368X500-F1
#
_entry.id   AF-A0A368X500-F1
#
_cell.length_a   1.000
_cell.length_b   1.000
_cell.length_c   1.000
_cell.angle_alpha   90.00
_cell.angle_beta   90.00
_cell.angle_gamma   90.00
#
_symmetry.space_group_name_H-M   'P 1'
#
loop_
_entity.id
_entity.type
_entity.pdbx_description
1 polymer ?
#
loop_
_entity_poly.entity_id
_entity_poly.type
_entity_poly.pdbx_seq_one_letter_code
_entity_poly.pdbx_strand_id
1 'polypeptide(L)'
;MGLKRLNIDKVAAAIEADAGEALQGLRESLAEAKAARFAAVHTPEQIAARKRGRPAGSVKADAKVSTTIRFDPEVLEGLKATGPGWQTRVNDTLRRALKAGRLKPDTAETES
;
A
#
# COMPACT_ATOMS: atom_id res chain seq x y z
N MET A 1 -22.37 12.56 26.57
CA MET A 1 -23.84 12.75 26.34
C MET A 1 -24.09 13.44 24.98
N GLY A 2 -23.91 12.77 23.83
CA GLY A 2 -23.93 13.48 22.53
C GLY A 2 -24.92 12.97 21.48
N LEU A 3 -24.89 11.67 21.19
CA LEU A 3 -25.56 11.13 19.99
C LEU A 3 -27.03 10.71 20.22
N LYS A 4 -27.45 10.47 21.48
CA LYS A 4 -28.80 9.97 21.79
C LYS A 4 -29.93 10.89 21.34
N ARG A 5 -29.69 12.21 21.25
CA ARG A 5 -30.67 13.22 20.82
C ARG A 5 -30.50 13.70 19.37
N LEU A 6 -29.66 13.04 18.57
CA LEU A 6 -29.44 13.42 17.18
C LEU A 6 -30.63 12.99 16.30
N ASN A 7 -31.18 13.91 15.51
CA ASN A 7 -32.08 13.58 14.40
C ASN A 7 -31.21 13.26 13.16
N ILE A 8 -31.18 12.00 12.76
CA ILE A 8 -30.27 11.50 11.71
C ILE A 8 -30.60 12.14 10.37
N ASP A 9 -31.88 12.25 10.01
CA ASP A 9 -32.31 12.77 8.72
C ASP A 9 -31.96 14.25 8.56
N LYS A 10 -32.13 15.04 9.61
CA LYS A 10 -31.77 16.47 9.59
C LYS A 10 -30.26 16.67 9.42
N VAL A 11 -29.45 15.81 10.03
CA VAL A 11 -27.99 15.87 9.93
C VAL A 11 -27.52 15.38 8.57
N ALA A 12 -28.08 14.28 8.05
CA ALA A 12 -27.79 13.80 6.71
C ALA A 12 -28.12 14.87 5.66
N ALA A 13 -29.31 15.50 5.76
CA ALA A 13 -29.71 16.55 4.84
C ALA A 13 -28.79 17.78 4.89
N ALA A 14 -28.32 18.19 6.08
CA ALA A 14 -27.39 19.29 6.20
C ALA A 14 -26.01 18.98 5.58
N ILE A 15 -25.51 17.74 5.76
CA ILE A 15 -24.24 17.29 5.20
C ILE A 15 -24.35 17.18 3.67
N GLU A 16 -25.43 16.61 3.15
CA GLU A 16 -25.66 16.48 1.70
C GLU A 16 -25.83 17.84 1.03
N ALA A 17 -26.46 18.81 1.72
CA ALA A 17 -26.57 20.18 1.24
C ALA A 17 -25.21 20.89 1.17
N ASP A 18 -24.33 20.67 2.16
CA ASP A 18 -22.96 21.22 2.17
C ASP A 18 -22.06 20.55 1.12
N ALA A 19 -22.18 19.22 0.96
CA ALA A 19 -21.44 18.44 -0.03
C ALA A 19 -21.92 18.71 -1.47
N GLY A 20 -23.14 19.22 -1.65
CA GLY A 20 -23.76 19.46 -2.96
C GLY A 20 -24.22 18.19 -3.68
N GLU A 21 -24.12 17.03 -3.05
CA GLU A 21 -24.52 15.74 -3.59
C GLU A 21 -25.03 14.77 -2.51
N ALA A 22 -25.79 13.76 -2.94
CA ALA A 22 -26.29 12.72 -2.05
C ALA A 22 -25.18 11.71 -1.74
N LEU A 23 -24.92 11.49 -0.44
CA LEU A 23 -23.89 10.55 0.02
C LEU A 23 -24.53 9.19 0.30
N GLN A 24 -24.32 8.23 -0.60
CA GLN A 24 -24.81 6.87 -0.44
C GLN A 24 -24.29 6.24 0.86
N GLY A 25 -25.19 5.64 1.65
CA GLY A 25 -24.85 4.99 2.93
C GLY A 25 -24.66 5.94 4.12
N LEU A 26 -24.77 7.27 3.93
CA LEU A 26 -24.60 8.25 5.01
C LEU A 26 -25.60 8.05 6.15
N ARG A 27 -26.88 7.86 5.80
CA ARG A 27 -27.96 7.66 6.79
C ARG A 27 -27.74 6.41 7.63
N GLU A 28 -27.29 5.33 6.99
CA GLU A 28 -26.96 4.06 7.64
C GLU A 28 -25.77 4.24 8.58
N SER A 29 -24.70 4.86 8.11
CA SER A 29 -23.49 5.15 8.90
C SER A 29 -23.80 6.02 10.13
N LEU A 30 -24.66 7.03 9.98
CA LEU A 30 -25.12 7.89 11.09
C LEU A 30 -26.00 7.12 12.08
N ALA A 31 -26.81 6.16 11.61
CA ALA A 31 -27.61 5.30 12.47
C ALA A 31 -26.74 4.34 13.29
N GLU A 32 -25.73 3.73 12.67
CA GLU A 32 -24.75 2.88 13.35
C GLU A 32 -23.96 3.65 14.41
N ALA A 33 -23.48 4.86 14.07
CA ALA A 33 -22.79 5.74 15.01
C ALA A 33 -23.69 6.14 16.18
N LYS A 34 -24.96 6.47 15.93
CA LYS A 34 -25.94 6.76 16.98
C LYS A 34 -26.19 5.56 17.89
N ALA A 35 -26.19 4.36 17.32
CA ALA A 35 -26.33 3.10 18.04
C ALA A 35 -25.03 2.61 18.71
N ALA A 36 -23.93 3.38 18.63
CA ALA A 36 -22.60 3.02 19.11
C ALA A 36 -22.07 1.69 18.53
N ARG A 37 -22.50 1.33 17.31
CA ARG A 37 -21.98 0.17 16.58
C ARG A 37 -20.77 0.62 15.78
N PHE A 38 -19.59 0.32 16.31
CA PHE A 38 -18.32 0.63 15.68
C PHE A 38 -17.60 -0.68 15.34
N ALA A 39 -17.00 -0.76 14.14
CA ALA A 39 -16.27 -1.95 13.71
C ALA A 39 -15.04 -2.24 14.61
N ALA A 40 -14.32 -1.21 15.02
CA ALA A 40 -13.26 -1.29 16.02
C ALA A 40 -13.12 0.06 16.73
N VAL A 41 -13.07 0.04 18.07
CA VAL A 41 -12.78 1.22 18.89
C VAL A 41 -11.38 1.06 19.46
N HIS A 42 -10.55 2.08 19.29
CA HIS A 42 -9.20 2.10 19.88
C HIS A 42 -9.15 3.16 20.97
N THR A 43 -8.54 2.80 22.11
CA THR A 43 -8.26 3.79 23.17
C THR A 43 -7.06 4.65 22.76
N PRO A 44 -6.95 5.89 23.28
CA PRO A 44 -5.78 6.73 23.06
C PRO A 44 -4.45 6.03 23.37
N GLU A 45 -4.42 5.22 24.43
CA GLU A 45 -3.27 4.41 24.83
C GLU A 45 -2.96 3.32 23.79
N GLN A 46 -3.99 2.67 23.22
CA GLN A 46 -3.82 1.68 22.15
C GLN A 46 -3.30 2.31 20.85
N ILE A 47 -3.69 3.55 20.55
CA ILE A 47 -3.18 4.30 19.40
C ILE A 47 -1.72 4.70 19.64
N ALA A 48 -1.39 5.19 20.83
CA ALA A 48 -0.02 5.56 21.21
C ALA A 48 0.92 4.34 21.27
N ALA A 49 0.41 3.16 21.67
CA ALA A 49 1.18 1.92 21.71
C ALA A 49 1.46 1.34 20.32
N ARG A 50 0.75 1.77 19.26
CA ARG A 50 1.06 1.38 17.89
C ARG A 50 2.32 2.12 17.42
N LYS A 51 3.44 1.40 17.35
CA LYS A 51 4.65 1.91 16.66
C LYS A 51 4.30 2.26 15.21
N ARG A 52 4.70 3.45 14.76
CA ARG A 52 4.50 3.90 13.38
C ARG A 52 5.24 2.96 12.42
N GLY A 53 4.51 2.36 11.47
CA GLY A 53 5.07 1.48 10.47
C GLY A 53 4.46 0.07 10.49
N ARG A 54 4.87 -0.75 9.52
CA ARG A 54 4.50 -2.17 9.46
C ARG A 54 5.04 -2.86 10.72
N PRO A 55 4.31 -3.83 11.33
CA PRO A 55 4.83 -4.58 12.47
C PRO A 55 6.26 -5.06 12.23
N ALA A 56 7.15 -4.78 13.19
CA ALA A 56 8.52 -5.29 13.19
C ALA A 56 8.44 -6.83 13.08
N GLY A 57 9.07 -7.40 12.04
CA GLY A 57 8.98 -8.83 11.71
C GLY A 57 8.14 -9.16 10.47
N SER A 58 7.49 -8.18 9.85
CA SER A 58 6.78 -8.35 8.56
C SER A 58 7.69 -8.26 7.32
N VAL A 59 9.00 -8.12 7.52
CA VAL A 59 10.00 -8.25 6.46
C VAL A 59 10.28 -9.74 6.33
N LYS A 60 9.66 -10.39 5.34
CA LYS A 60 9.97 -11.79 5.00
C LYS A 60 11.49 -11.92 4.84
N ALA A 61 12.07 -13.03 5.29
CA ALA A 61 13.49 -13.32 5.06
C ALA A 61 13.86 -13.23 3.55
N ASP A 62 12.89 -13.56 2.68
CA ASP A 62 13.02 -13.47 1.22
C ASP A 62 12.49 -12.16 0.62
N ALA A 63 12.44 -11.07 1.39
CA ALA A 63 11.99 -9.78 0.88
C ALA A 63 12.93 -9.29 -0.23
N LYS A 64 12.35 -8.79 -1.33
CA LYS A 64 13.11 -8.13 -2.40
C LYS A 64 13.87 -6.95 -1.80
N VAL A 65 15.18 -6.90 -2.01
CA VAL A 65 16.01 -5.75 -1.61
C VAL A 65 15.82 -4.65 -2.65
N SER A 66 15.49 -3.44 -2.18
CA SER A 66 15.41 -2.26 -3.05
C SER A 66 16.81 -1.77 -3.35
N THR A 67 17.20 -1.78 -4.63
CA THR A 67 18.50 -1.27 -5.09
C THR A 67 18.31 -0.41 -6.33
N THR A 68 19.09 0.65 -6.44
CA THR A 68 19.09 1.52 -7.62
C THR A 68 20.01 0.92 -8.68
N ILE A 69 19.45 0.59 -9.85
CA ILE A 69 20.17 0.15 -11.05
C ILE A 69 19.93 1.17 -12.14
N ARG A 70 20.99 1.55 -12.87
CA ARG A 70 20.88 2.40 -14.06
C ARG A 70 20.82 1.52 -15.30
N PHE A 71 19.89 1.85 -16.20
CA PHE A 71 19.76 1.23 -17.51
C PHE A 71 19.98 2.30 -18.57
N ASP A 72 20.49 1.89 -19.72
CA ASP A 72 20.50 2.77 -20.89
C ASP A 72 19.07 3.16 -21.29
N PRO A 73 18.84 4.37 -21.84
CA PRO A 73 17.50 4.85 -22.16
C PRO A 73 16.70 3.90 -23.06
N GLU A 74 17.34 3.40 -24.13
CA GLU A 74 16.71 2.48 -25.09
C GLU A 74 16.29 1.15 -24.45
N VAL A 75 17.10 0.63 -23.53
CA VAL A 75 16.81 -0.60 -22.79
C VAL A 75 15.62 -0.38 -21.87
N LEU A 76 15.62 0.74 -21.12
CA LEU A 76 14.51 1.06 -20.22
C LEU A 76 13.19 1.24 -20.97
N GLU A 77 13.22 1.90 -22.14
CA GLU A 77 12.06 2.07 -23.01
C GLU A 77 11.54 0.72 -23.52
N GLY A 78 12.42 -0.13 -24.06
CA GLY A 78 12.05 -1.47 -24.51
C GLY A 78 11.45 -2.32 -23.38
N LEU A 79 12.01 -2.24 -22.18
CA LEU A 79 11.48 -2.93 -21.00
C LEU A 79 10.09 -2.41 -20.62
N LYS A 80 9.89 -1.09 -20.53
CA LYS A 80 8.59 -0.48 -20.21
C LYS A 80 7.53 -0.80 -21.28
N ALA A 81 7.92 -0.87 -22.55
CA ALA A 81 7.05 -1.22 -23.66
C ALA A 81 6.48 -2.65 -23.55
N THR A 82 7.13 -3.55 -22.78
CA THR A 82 6.55 -4.87 -22.47
C THR A 82 5.30 -4.81 -21.58
N GLY A 83 4.93 -3.63 -21.10
CA GLY A 83 3.70 -3.38 -20.35
C GLY A 83 3.86 -3.50 -18.82
N PRO A 84 2.74 -3.51 -18.08
CA PRO A 84 2.75 -3.63 -16.63
C PRO A 84 3.56 -4.85 -16.15
N GLY A 85 4.27 -4.70 -15.02
CA GLY A 85 5.08 -5.78 -14.44
C GLY A 85 6.46 -6.00 -15.10
N TRP A 86 6.92 -5.09 -15.97
CA TRP A 86 8.22 -5.22 -16.63
C TRP A 86 9.40 -5.41 -15.66
N GLN A 87 9.38 -4.76 -14.49
CA GLN A 87 10.40 -4.95 -13.46
C GLN A 87 10.45 -6.39 -12.93
N THR A 88 9.30 -7.03 -12.78
CA THR A 88 9.22 -8.44 -12.37
C THR A 88 9.77 -9.35 -13.47
N ARG A 89 9.43 -9.08 -14.73
CA ARG A 89 9.99 -9.84 -15.87
C ARG A 89 11.51 -9.71 -15.95
N VAL A 90 12.07 -8.53 -15.73
CA VAL A 90 13.53 -8.30 -15.70
C VAL A 90 14.17 -9.12 -14.58
N ASN A 91 13.64 -9.02 -13.36
CA ASN A 91 14.12 -9.80 -12.23
C ASN A 91 14.10 -11.31 -12.51
N ASP A 92 13.04 -11.83 -13.11
CA ASP A 92 12.91 -13.25 -13.43
C ASP A 92 13.89 -13.69 -14.51
N THR A 93 14.14 -12.82 -15.51
CA THR A 93 15.16 -13.07 -16.53
C THR A 93 16.57 -13.11 -15.94
N LEU A 94 16.92 -12.16 -15.08
CA LEU A 94 18.21 -12.15 -14.37
C LEU A 94 18.37 -13.39 -13.48
N ARG A 95 17.31 -13.76 -12.74
CA ARG A 95 17.29 -14.98 -11.92
C ARG A 95 17.52 -16.24 -12.76
N ARG A 96 16.86 -16.36 -13.92
CA ARG A 96 17.07 -17.49 -14.84
C ARG A 96 18.49 -17.50 -15.42
N ALA A 97 19.03 -16.34 -15.77
CA ALA A 97 20.38 -16.22 -16.31
C ALA A 97 21.45 -16.63 -15.28
N LEU A 98 21.30 -16.23 -14.01
CA LEU A 98 22.16 -16.66 -12.91
C LEU A 98 22.05 -18.17 -12.68
N LYS A 99 20.84 -18.73 -12.60
CA LYS A 99 20.64 -20.19 -12.43
C LYS A 99 21.23 -21.00 -13.59
N ALA A 100 21.19 -20.46 -14.80
CA ALA A 100 21.75 -21.09 -15.98
C ALA A 100 23.27 -20.84 -16.15
N GLY A 101 23.93 -20.13 -15.22
CA GLY A 101 25.35 -19.81 -15.30
C GLY A 101 25.74 -18.92 -16.48
N ARG A 102 24.76 -18.19 -17.06
CA ARG A 102 24.97 -17.27 -18.20
C ARG A 102 25.53 -15.93 -17.77
N LEU A 103 25.24 -15.52 -16.53
CA LEU A 103 25.90 -14.42 -15.87
C LEU A 103 26.98 -15.03 -14.97
N LYS A 104 28.22 -14.98 -15.46
CA LYS A 104 29.39 -15.37 -14.67
C LYS A 104 29.92 -14.14 -13.95
N PRO A 105 30.46 -14.29 -12.72
CA PRO A 105 31.29 -13.23 -12.18
C PRO A 105 32.41 -12.97 -13.18
N ASP A 106 32.66 -11.71 -13.49
CA ASP A 106 33.81 -11.33 -14.28
C ASP A 106 35.04 -11.61 -13.42
N THR A 107 35.68 -12.76 -13.63
CA THR A 107 36.95 -13.11 -13.00
C THR A 107 38.06 -12.31 -13.68
N ALA A 108 38.02 -11.00 -13.52
CA ALA A 108 39.16 -10.13 -13.74
C ALA A 108 39.89 -9.98 -12.40
N GLU A 109 41.01 -10.69 -12.29
CA GLU A 109 42.21 -10.31 -11.52
C GLU A 109 42.06 -10.19 -10.00
N THR A 110 42.21 -11.35 -9.32
CA THR A 110 43.04 -11.41 -8.11
C THR A 110 44.47 -11.66 -8.56
N GLU A 111 45.14 -10.63 -9.08
CA GLU A 111 46.60 -10.55 -9.17
C GLU A 111 47.01 -9.10 -8.93
N SER A 112 47.25 -8.75 -7.66
CA SER A 112 48.30 -7.86 -7.15
C SER A 112 48.23 -7.79 -5.63
#